data_AF-A0A7K3NUX6-F1
#
_entry.id   AF-A0A7K3NUX6-F1
#
_cell.length_a   1.000
_cell.length_b   1.000
_cell.length_c   1.000
_cell.angle_alpha   90.00
_cell.angle_beta   90.00
_cell.angle_gamma   90.00
#
_symmetry.space_group_name_H-M   'P 1'
#
loop_
_entity.id
_entity.type
_entity.pdbx_description
1 polymer ?
#
loop_
_entity_poly.entity_id
_entity_poly.type
_entity_poly.pdbx_seq_one_letter_code
_entity_poly.pdbx_strand_id
1 'polypeptide(L)'
;SASVNVAAGSLFDMSPTANTTYAGVIEGAGDFRKSGAATLTLSGNNTYTGDTAITAGTLRVTGSLVSQSVAVSSGALFDMSPSTNTTYAGVISGAGNFQKSGAATLTLSGNNTYTGATTVSAGTLGVTGSLATSSINVASGATM
;
A
#
# COMPACT_ATOMS: atom_id res chain seq x y z
N SER A 1 -8.03 5.80 -18.82
CA SER A 1 -8.76 4.99 -17.83
C SER A 1 -9.72 5.89 -17.07
N ALA A 2 -10.85 5.37 -16.56
CA ALA A 2 -11.82 6.17 -15.83
C ALA A 2 -11.29 6.53 -14.42
N SER A 3 -11.65 7.70 -13.91
CA SER A 3 -11.45 8.04 -12.50
C SER A 3 -12.69 7.68 -11.67
N VAL A 4 -12.47 7.44 -10.39
CA VAL A 4 -13.53 7.25 -9.38
C VAL A 4 -13.29 8.27 -8.28
N ASN A 5 -14.21 9.23 -8.14
CA ASN A 5 -14.21 10.15 -7.02
C ASN A 5 -14.96 9.53 -5.82
N VAL A 6 -14.26 9.35 -4.72
CA VAL A 6 -14.82 8.91 -3.44
C VAL A 6 -15.02 10.14 -2.56
N ALA A 7 -16.27 10.58 -2.44
CA ALA A 7 -16.60 11.76 -1.64
C ALA A 7 -16.28 11.56 -0.15
N ALA A 8 -16.03 12.66 0.58
CA ALA A 8 -15.77 12.61 2.01
C ALA A 8 -16.89 11.87 2.76
N GLY A 9 -16.52 11.01 3.71
CA GLY A 9 -17.46 10.17 4.46
C GLY A 9 -18.04 8.99 3.67
N SER A 10 -17.65 8.81 2.40
CA SER A 10 -18.00 7.62 1.61
C SER A 10 -16.91 6.56 1.71
N LEU A 11 -17.30 5.32 1.47
CA LEU A 11 -16.39 4.18 1.40
C LEU A 11 -16.44 3.57 0.00
N PHE A 12 -15.29 3.45 -0.64
CA PHE A 12 -15.14 2.64 -1.85
C PHE A 12 -14.49 1.30 -1.51
N ASP A 13 -15.28 0.22 -1.57
CA ASP A 13 -14.81 -1.13 -1.30
C ASP A 13 -14.59 -1.94 -2.59
N MET A 14 -13.40 -2.52 -2.71
CA MET A 14 -13.07 -3.46 -3.77
C MET A 14 -12.75 -4.83 -3.17
N SER A 15 -13.61 -5.81 -3.48
CA SER A 15 -13.50 -7.21 -3.01
C SER A 15 -13.23 -8.20 -4.15
N PRO A 16 -12.09 -8.12 -4.87
CA PRO A 16 -11.86 -9.03 -5.97
C PRO A 16 -11.72 -10.49 -5.50
N THR A 17 -12.33 -11.41 -6.26
CA THR A 17 -12.24 -12.88 -6.04
C THR A 17 -11.13 -13.52 -6.86
N ALA A 18 -10.55 -12.78 -7.80
CA ALA A 18 -9.37 -13.16 -8.59
C ALA A 18 -8.43 -11.96 -8.70
N ASN A 19 -7.16 -12.22 -9.04
CA ASN A 19 -6.18 -11.13 -9.18
C ASN A 19 -6.66 -10.11 -10.20
N THR A 20 -6.77 -8.85 -9.78
CA THR A 20 -7.39 -7.78 -10.57
C THR A 20 -6.46 -6.58 -10.61
N THR A 21 -6.34 -5.93 -11.77
CA THR A 21 -5.66 -4.65 -11.92
C THR A 21 -6.68 -3.55 -12.16
N TYR A 22 -6.67 -2.53 -11.33
CA TYR A 22 -7.40 -1.29 -11.54
C TYR A 22 -6.43 -0.21 -12.04
N ALA A 23 -6.56 0.15 -13.31
CA ALA A 23 -5.73 1.15 -13.98
C ALA A 23 -6.33 2.56 -13.95
N GLY A 24 -7.48 2.74 -13.31
CA GLY A 24 -8.08 4.05 -13.07
C GLY A 24 -7.40 4.81 -11.95
N VAL A 25 -7.83 6.06 -11.76
CA VAL A 25 -7.42 6.91 -10.65
C VAL A 25 -8.54 6.94 -9.63
N ILE A 26 -8.26 6.57 -8.38
CA ILE A 26 -9.15 6.84 -7.25
C ILE A 26 -8.77 8.21 -6.69
N GLU A 27 -9.75 9.11 -6.57
CA GLU A 27 -9.60 10.49 -6.12
C GLU A 27 -10.65 10.83 -5.06
N GLY A 28 -10.53 12.00 -4.42
CA GLY A 28 -11.46 12.47 -3.40
C GLY A 28 -10.95 12.30 -1.96
N ALA A 29 -11.85 12.41 -0.99
CA ALA A 29 -11.51 12.44 0.44
C ALA A 29 -12.20 11.32 1.24
N GLY A 30 -12.92 10.42 0.58
CA GLY A 30 -13.48 9.24 1.21
C GLY A 30 -12.48 8.09 1.32
N ASP A 31 -12.90 7.09 2.06
CA ASP A 31 -12.06 5.95 2.44
C ASP A 31 -12.06 4.89 1.35
N PHE A 32 -10.97 4.13 1.30
CA PHE A 32 -10.81 2.99 0.42
C PHE A 32 -10.68 1.70 1.24
N ARG A 33 -11.42 0.65 0.88
CA ARG A 33 -11.24 -0.68 1.45
C ARG A 33 -10.88 -1.69 0.38
N LYS A 34 -9.79 -2.41 0.60
CA LYS A 34 -9.48 -3.67 -0.06
C LYS A 34 -9.97 -4.82 0.81
N SER A 35 -10.89 -5.61 0.28
CA SER A 35 -11.37 -6.85 0.87
C SER A 35 -11.23 -8.01 -0.12
N GLY A 36 -11.66 -9.22 0.26
CA GLY A 36 -11.46 -10.42 -0.55
C GLY A 36 -10.03 -10.96 -0.55
N ALA A 37 -9.86 -12.26 -0.76
CA ALA A 37 -8.57 -12.95 -0.59
C ALA A 37 -7.56 -12.70 -1.73
N ALA A 38 -8.02 -12.24 -2.90
CA ALA A 38 -7.15 -12.06 -4.06
C ALA A 38 -6.26 -10.80 -3.97
N THR A 39 -5.33 -10.68 -4.91
CA THR A 39 -4.55 -9.45 -5.09
C THR A 39 -5.34 -8.41 -5.89
N LEU A 40 -5.45 -7.20 -5.37
CA LEU A 40 -5.81 -6.01 -6.14
C LEU A 40 -4.55 -5.21 -6.45
N THR A 41 -4.28 -4.96 -7.73
CA THR A 41 -3.20 -4.06 -8.15
C THR A 41 -3.79 -2.71 -8.54
N LEU A 42 -3.42 -1.65 -7.82
CA LEU A 42 -3.68 -0.27 -8.23
C LEU A 42 -2.49 0.21 -9.08
N SER A 43 -2.72 0.36 -10.38
CA SER A 43 -1.66 0.79 -11.31
C SER A 43 -1.76 2.25 -11.72
N GLY A 44 -2.91 2.91 -11.47
CA GLY A 44 -3.06 4.35 -11.66
C GLY A 44 -2.43 5.18 -10.54
N ASN A 45 -2.33 6.48 -10.78
CA ASN A 45 -1.84 7.46 -9.80
C ASN A 45 -2.99 7.89 -8.90
N ASN A 46 -3.22 7.16 -7.80
CA ASN A 46 -4.35 7.43 -6.91
C ASN A 46 -4.05 8.66 -6.04
N THR A 47 -5.00 9.58 -5.98
CA THR A 47 -4.89 10.89 -5.32
C THR A 47 -5.85 11.06 -4.14
N TYR A 48 -6.64 10.03 -3.82
CA TYR A 48 -7.54 10.10 -2.68
C TYR A 48 -6.78 10.25 -1.35
N THR A 49 -7.33 11.05 -0.45
CA THR A 49 -6.70 11.40 0.83
C THR A 49 -7.32 10.73 2.04
N GLY A 50 -8.48 10.07 1.87
CA GLY A 50 -9.09 9.26 2.93
C GLY A 50 -8.25 8.04 3.30
N ASP A 51 -8.70 7.33 4.34
CA ASP A 51 -7.95 6.21 4.88
C ASP A 51 -8.07 4.96 4.00
N THR A 52 -7.05 4.11 4.06
CA THR A 52 -7.05 2.81 3.39
C THR A 52 -7.15 1.67 4.40
N ALA A 53 -8.14 0.80 4.26
CA ALA A 53 -8.24 -0.44 5.02
C ALA A 53 -7.96 -1.66 4.12
N ILE A 54 -6.92 -2.43 4.43
CA ILE A 54 -6.65 -3.72 3.80
C ILE A 54 -7.09 -4.81 4.77
N THR A 55 -8.27 -5.36 4.50
CA THR A 55 -8.94 -6.31 5.41
C THR A 55 -8.65 -7.77 5.07
N ALA A 56 -8.30 -8.07 3.82
CA ALA A 56 -7.91 -9.40 3.37
C ALA A 56 -7.10 -9.35 2.06
N GLY A 57 -6.34 -10.43 1.82
CA GLY A 57 -5.55 -10.60 0.60
C GLY A 57 -4.42 -9.56 0.48
N THR A 58 -4.13 -9.17 -0.76
CA THR A 58 -3.04 -8.23 -1.05
C THR A 58 -3.58 -6.98 -1.73
N LEU A 59 -3.18 -5.81 -1.24
CA LEU A 59 -3.21 -4.57 -2.02
C LEU A 59 -1.81 -4.33 -2.56
N ARG A 60 -1.65 -4.43 -3.89
CA ARG A 60 -0.42 -4.06 -4.58
C ARG A 60 -0.58 -2.67 -5.20
N VAL A 61 0.41 -1.79 -5.01
CA VAL A 61 0.43 -0.46 -5.63
C VAL A 61 1.63 -0.35 -6.56
N THR A 62 1.39 -0.31 -7.87
CA THR A 62 2.45 -0.07 -8.87
C THR A 62 2.44 1.37 -9.40
N GLY A 63 1.32 2.07 -9.25
CA GLY A 63 1.22 3.51 -9.46
C GLY A 63 1.60 4.29 -8.19
N SER A 64 0.81 5.31 -7.85
CA SER A 64 0.98 6.10 -6.62
C SER A 64 -0.20 5.94 -5.67
N LEU A 65 0.05 6.22 -4.40
CA LEU A 65 -0.93 6.28 -3.32
C LEU A 65 -0.58 7.45 -2.40
N VAL A 66 -1.56 8.27 -2.03
CA VAL A 66 -1.39 9.43 -1.14
C VAL A 66 -2.33 9.40 0.07
N SER A 67 -3.01 8.27 0.31
CA SER A 67 -3.87 8.09 1.48
C SER A 67 -3.12 8.41 2.77
N GLN A 68 -3.82 9.05 3.72
CA GLN A 68 -3.21 9.50 4.97
C GLN A 68 -2.79 8.34 5.88
N SER A 69 -3.51 7.22 5.80
CA SER A 69 -3.14 6.00 6.51
C SER A 69 -3.48 4.75 5.72
N VAL A 70 -2.78 3.66 6.04
CA VAL A 70 -3.06 2.30 5.57
C VAL A 70 -3.09 1.37 6.78
N ALA A 71 -4.28 0.88 7.15
CA ALA A 71 -4.46 -0.14 8.15
C ALA A 71 -4.42 -1.54 7.50
N VAL A 72 -3.44 -2.35 7.86
CA VAL A 72 -3.24 -3.71 7.33
C VAL A 72 -3.68 -4.73 8.37
N SER A 73 -4.76 -5.46 8.08
CA SER A 73 -5.29 -6.50 8.99
C SER A 73 -4.36 -7.71 9.05
N SER A 74 -4.45 -8.48 10.15
CA SER A 74 -3.71 -9.74 10.27
C SER A 74 -3.99 -10.67 9.09
N GLY A 75 -2.93 -11.27 8.53
CA GLY A 75 -3.02 -12.13 7.35
C GLY A 75 -3.18 -11.40 6.01
N ALA A 76 -3.31 -10.07 6.01
CA ALA A 76 -3.28 -9.26 4.80
C ALA A 76 -1.86 -8.72 4.49
N LEU A 77 -1.66 -8.29 3.24
CA LEU A 77 -0.39 -7.76 2.75
C LEU A 77 -0.59 -6.42 2.04
N PHE A 78 0.22 -5.44 2.42
CA PHE A 78 0.42 -4.22 1.65
C PHE A 78 1.72 -4.30 0.86
N ASP A 79 1.65 -4.37 -0.47
CA ASP A 79 2.79 -4.49 -1.37
C ASP A 79 2.98 -3.22 -2.20
N MET A 80 3.96 -2.39 -1.83
CA MET A 80 4.32 -1.20 -2.61
C MET A 80 5.41 -1.55 -3.63
N SER A 81 5.06 -1.42 -4.91
CA SER A 81 5.89 -1.74 -6.06
C SER A 81 5.95 -0.58 -7.08
N PRO A 82 6.26 0.66 -6.66
CA PRO A 82 6.20 1.80 -7.56
C PRO A 82 7.18 1.62 -8.73
N SER A 83 6.79 2.09 -9.91
CA SER A 83 7.64 2.06 -11.12
C SER A 83 8.69 3.16 -11.15
N THR A 84 8.56 4.17 -10.29
CA THR A 84 9.49 5.31 -10.15
C THR A 84 9.76 5.59 -8.67
N ASN A 85 10.81 6.36 -8.40
CA ASN A 85 11.14 6.73 -7.03
C ASN A 85 9.98 7.48 -6.38
N THR A 86 9.53 7.00 -5.22
CA THR A 86 8.30 7.46 -4.58
C THR A 86 8.53 7.65 -3.09
N THR A 87 7.99 8.73 -2.51
CA THR A 87 7.87 8.88 -1.06
C THR A 87 6.41 8.65 -0.67
N TYR A 88 6.18 7.77 0.30
CA TYR A 88 4.88 7.60 0.94
C TYR A 88 4.93 8.14 2.36
N ALA A 89 4.10 9.16 2.62
CA ALA A 89 4.07 9.90 3.89
C ALA A 89 2.99 9.40 4.85
N GLY A 90 2.04 8.60 4.39
CA GLY A 90 0.98 8.06 5.23
C GLY A 90 1.51 7.05 6.26
N VAL A 91 0.74 6.88 7.33
CA VAL A 91 1.06 5.93 8.40
C VAL A 91 0.53 4.54 8.05
N ILE A 92 1.43 3.55 8.01
CA ILE A 92 1.05 2.14 7.90
C ILE A 92 0.89 1.56 9.31
N SER A 93 -0.24 0.89 9.58
CA SER A 93 -0.59 0.35 10.90
C SER A 93 -1.19 -1.07 10.80
N GLY A 94 -1.43 -1.70 11.95
CA GLY A 94 -2.09 -3.01 12.04
C GLY A 94 -1.14 -4.21 12.11
N ALA A 95 -1.69 -5.42 12.13
CA ALA A 95 -0.94 -6.65 12.34
C ALA A 95 -0.51 -7.35 11.03
N GLY A 96 -0.93 -6.83 9.88
CA GLY A 96 -0.57 -7.36 8.57
C GLY A 96 0.86 -7.03 8.15
N ASN A 97 1.30 -7.66 7.07
CA ASN A 97 2.66 -7.52 6.57
C ASN A 97 2.80 -6.36 5.59
N PHE A 98 4.01 -5.83 5.51
CA PHE A 98 4.41 -4.85 4.50
C PHE A 98 5.47 -5.45 3.58
N GLN A 99 5.35 -5.20 2.28
CA GLN A 99 6.35 -5.56 1.29
C GLN A 99 6.69 -4.35 0.41
N LYS A 100 7.99 -4.14 0.23
CA LYS A 100 8.55 -3.35 -0.87
C LYS A 100 9.00 -4.30 -1.97
N SER A 101 8.42 -4.16 -3.15
CA SER A 101 8.84 -4.86 -4.37
C SER A 101 9.09 -3.86 -5.51
N GLY A 102 9.43 -4.36 -6.71
CA GLY A 102 9.82 -3.51 -7.84
C GLY A 102 11.21 -2.87 -7.69
N ALA A 103 11.78 -2.40 -8.80
CA ALA A 103 13.18 -1.96 -8.84
C ALA A 103 13.42 -0.54 -8.27
N ALA A 104 12.39 0.31 -8.20
CA ALA A 104 12.54 1.70 -7.79
C ALA A 104 12.82 1.86 -6.28
N THR A 105 13.20 3.07 -5.87
CA THR A 105 13.30 3.43 -4.45
C THR A 105 11.92 3.81 -3.91
N LEU A 106 11.53 3.23 -2.78
CA LEU A 106 10.41 3.72 -1.97
C LEU A 106 10.97 4.32 -0.68
N THR A 107 10.61 5.56 -0.38
CA THR A 107 10.89 6.18 0.91
C THR A 107 9.63 6.18 1.77
N LEU A 108 9.66 5.52 2.92
CA LEU A 108 8.62 5.66 3.93
C LEU A 108 9.00 6.78 4.90
N SER A 109 8.25 7.88 4.88
CA SER A 109 8.48 9.03 5.76
C SER A 109 7.48 9.14 6.91
N GLY A 110 6.43 8.33 6.89
CA GLY A 110 5.47 8.24 7.99
C GLY A 110 6.03 7.49 9.21
N ASN A 111 5.49 7.77 10.39
CA ASN A 111 5.79 7.03 11.62
C ASN A 111 4.95 5.75 11.66
N ASN A 112 5.46 4.68 11.05
CA ASN A 112 4.67 3.46 10.90
C ASN A 112 4.57 2.68 12.21
N THR A 113 3.41 2.08 12.44
CA THR A 113 3.03 1.37 13.67
C THR A 113 2.58 -0.08 13.43
N TYR A 114 2.69 -0.59 12.20
CA TYR A 114 2.36 -1.98 11.90
C TYR A 114 3.33 -2.94 12.57
N THR A 115 2.82 -4.08 13.03
CA THR A 115 3.58 -5.07 13.79
C THR A 115 3.91 -6.34 12.98
N GLY A 116 3.32 -6.50 11.78
CA GLY A 116 3.70 -7.57 10.86
C GLY A 116 5.10 -7.38 10.29
N ALA A 117 5.57 -8.36 9.52
CA ALA A 117 6.92 -8.34 8.96
C ALA A 117 7.07 -7.31 7.82
N THR A 118 8.27 -6.75 7.70
CA THR A 118 8.71 -5.97 6.54
C THR A 118 9.56 -6.84 5.63
N THR A 119 9.18 -6.97 4.37
CA THR A 119 9.97 -7.67 3.35
C THR A 119 10.39 -6.69 2.24
N VAL A 120 11.69 -6.61 1.95
CA VAL A 120 12.23 -5.89 0.80
C VAL A 120 12.69 -6.91 -0.23
N SER A 121 11.86 -7.18 -1.24
CA SER A 121 12.12 -8.21 -2.23
C SER A 121 12.91 -7.71 -3.45
N ALA A 122 12.86 -6.40 -3.73
CA ALA A 122 13.63 -5.76 -4.79
C ALA A 122 13.75 -4.24 -4.59
N GLY A 123 14.75 -3.64 -5.25
CA GLY A 123 15.01 -2.21 -5.21
C GLY A 123 15.46 -1.73 -3.83
N THR A 124 15.16 -0.47 -3.53
CA THR A 124 15.55 0.19 -2.26
C THR A 124 14.32 0.54 -1.43
N LEU A 125 14.35 0.25 -0.13
CA LEU A 125 13.44 0.80 0.87
C LEU A 125 14.17 1.83 1.74
N GLY A 126 13.98 3.11 1.49
CA GLY A 126 14.43 4.16 2.40
C GLY A 126 13.43 4.36 3.54
N VAL A 127 13.93 4.61 4.75
CA VAL A 127 13.10 4.97 5.91
C VAL A 127 13.61 6.26 6.52
N THR A 128 12.79 7.31 6.47
CA THR A 128 13.05 8.58 7.19
C THR A 128 12.13 8.77 8.38
N GLY A 129 11.02 8.01 8.44
CA GLY A 129 10.16 7.88 9.62
C GLY A 129 10.59 6.69 10.49
N SER A 130 9.62 5.85 10.87
CA SER A 130 9.87 4.65 11.68
C SER A 130 9.21 3.40 11.08
N LEU A 131 9.72 2.23 11.46
CA LEU A 131 9.05 0.95 11.28
C LEU A 131 8.87 0.30 12.66
N ALA A 132 7.64 -0.11 13.00
CA ALA A 132 7.32 -0.85 14.23
C ALA A 132 7.24 -2.37 14.01
N THR A 133 7.88 -2.86 12.94
CA THR A 133 7.78 -4.23 12.44
C THR A 133 8.37 -5.27 13.40
N SER A 134 7.85 -6.50 13.34
CA SER A 134 8.38 -7.66 14.08
C SER A 134 9.67 -8.24 13.49
N SER A 135 9.89 -8.09 12.18
CA SER A 135 11.09 -8.60 11.51
C SER A 135 11.31 -7.88 10.19
N ILE A 136 12.57 -7.77 9.78
CA ILE A 136 12.96 -7.20 8.48
C ILE A 136 13.68 -8.29 7.68
N ASN A 137 13.17 -8.59 6.49
CA ASN A 137 13.79 -9.51 5.53
C ASN A 137 14.18 -8.74 4.26
N VAL A 138 15.48 -8.67 3.96
CA VAL A 138 16.00 -8.03 2.74
C VAL A 138 16.56 -9.11 1.82
N ALA A 139 15.98 -9.24 0.63
CA ALA A 139 16.41 -10.22 -0.35
C ALA A 139 17.78 -9.84 -0.95
N SER A 140 18.50 -10.84 -1.48
CA SER A 140 19.76 -10.59 -2.20
C SER A 140 19.55 -9.59 -3.34
N GLY A 141 20.37 -8.53 -3.36
CA GLY A 141 20.30 -7.47 -4.37
C GLY A 141 19.27 -6.37 -4.07
N ALA A 142 18.47 -6.49 -3.01
CA ALA A 142 17.68 -5.39 -2.47
C ALA A 142 18.48 -4.60 -1.42
N THR A 143 18.06 -3.38 -1.16
CA THR A 143 18.69 -2.47 -0.17
C THR A 143 17.64 -1.84 0.73
N MET A 144 18.08 -1.49 1.93
CA MET A 144 17.31 -0.76 2.93
C MET A 144 18.23 0.21 3.67
#